data_AF-A0A3M7HJG3-F1
#
_entry.id   AF-A0A3M7HJG3-F1
#
_cell.length_a   1.000
_cell.length_b   1.000
_cell.length_c   1.000
_cell.angle_alpha   90.00
_cell.angle_beta   90.00
_cell.angle_gamma   90.00
#
_symmetry.space_group_name_H-M   'P 1'
#
loop_
_entity.id
_entity.type
_entity.pdbx_description
1 polymer ?
#
loop_
_entity_poly.entity_id
_entity_poly.type
_entity_poly.pdbx_seq_one_letter_code
_entity_poly.pdbx_strand_id
1 'polypeptide(L)'
;MAISGEGRDMMLENASSAVTYSIGTPKKRTELDRQERSNVVVSGRPKRWRIDVQLPDLRESLESLEQLWQDKDKRLKVLRTLSNPWPKERHPLHNEHFTPSDTITRSELPEANAAPVPPDVFRQRLLSATSDKGARQVIRTQLLRCETPRDINRVVAAALVLGRPARLHLAALHEPIMRALYRCRNNVSDSAILDCLSGLRSRFSIYGIPFDPQFIQLGLKFAARTRSVKGMKKYLHALKERRAKMTSNVFRAIIAKFSIGHRGLGEIRNGRWRRADLLQVLTGFDDCKHLPPEERYHLETFLDREDWQYLHGWIAVLARCRHTDVIWREWERWKVSESRIHPKPLASAHCFNTTRLRGDYWFLEQMTYSGGLKEAWLILAESEIDFGALKERIRDCLLEGVEHAGICWSETIRQDLVRKYDTDLRKVEFALGVRWVPSPHSEGNAEGHHELIEDQWTVMERLAAKDFKLEEDFGYPYDGEGEEGIVPLRDRPLHDAEELEEEKPKRPWVRVKMHGGP
;
A
#
# COMPACT_ATOMS: atom_id res chain seq x y z
N MET A 1 41.37 51.68 15.34
CA MET A 1 41.79 53.10 15.23
C MET A 1 42.40 53.30 13.87
N ALA A 2 42.00 54.38 13.17
CA ALA A 2 42.56 55.02 11.95
C ALA A 2 42.70 54.12 10.69
N ILE A 3 41.99 54.33 9.55
CA ILE A 3 41.97 55.49 8.60
C ILE A 3 43.38 55.67 8.01
N SER A 4 43.72 55.76 6.71
CA SER A 4 43.14 55.98 5.36
C SER A 4 44.30 55.69 4.38
N GLY A 5 44.21 55.62 3.04
CA GLY A 5 43.20 55.91 2.04
C GLY A 5 43.83 55.84 0.64
N GLU A 6 42.96 55.84 -0.37
CA GLU A 6 43.15 56.29 -1.77
C GLU A 6 44.21 55.57 -2.64
N GLY A 7 43.93 55.11 -3.87
CA GLY A 7 42.74 55.11 -4.70
C GLY A 7 43.08 54.72 -6.15
N ARG A 8 42.06 54.21 -6.88
CA ARG A 8 41.86 54.15 -8.35
C ARG A 8 42.81 53.28 -9.17
N ASP A 9 42.44 52.60 -10.25
CA ASP A 9 41.21 52.28 -11.01
C ASP A 9 41.69 51.12 -11.95
N MET A 10 40.95 50.09 -12.37
CA MET A 10 39.89 50.10 -13.38
C MET A 10 39.42 48.64 -13.63
N MET A 11 38.10 48.42 -13.69
CA MET A 11 37.33 47.60 -14.67
C MET A 11 37.52 46.05 -14.69
N LEU A 12 36.51 45.16 -14.78
CA LEU A 12 35.06 45.21 -15.07
C LEU A 12 34.39 43.87 -14.66
N GLU A 13 33.17 43.98 -14.09
CA GLU A 13 31.92 43.19 -14.34
C GLU A 13 31.91 41.64 -14.27
N ASN A 14 30.93 40.92 -13.73
CA ASN A 14 29.55 41.21 -13.31
C ASN A 14 29.12 40.20 -12.23
N ALA A 15 28.41 40.65 -11.19
CA ALA A 15 27.91 39.83 -10.08
C ALA A 15 26.38 39.83 -10.01
N SER A 16 25.86 38.68 -9.55
CA SER A 16 24.48 38.31 -9.22
C SER A 16 23.64 39.35 -8.49
N SER A 17 22.31 39.32 -8.70
CA SER A 17 21.34 38.80 -7.70
C SER A 17 19.92 39.36 -7.84
N ALA A 18 18.96 38.49 -7.50
CA ALA A 18 17.67 38.77 -6.86
C ALA A 18 16.57 39.54 -7.62
N VAL A 19 15.40 38.90 -7.76
CA VAL A 19 14.13 39.58 -7.98
C VAL A 19 13.08 39.04 -7.00
N THR A 20 12.60 39.95 -6.17
CA THR A 20 11.48 39.84 -5.22
C THR A 20 10.16 40.25 -5.88
N TYR A 21 9.06 39.68 -5.39
CA TYR A 21 7.67 39.94 -5.80
C TYR A 21 7.17 41.37 -5.50
N SER A 22 6.28 41.91 -6.35
CA SER A 22 5.28 42.90 -5.94
C SER A 22 4.01 42.87 -6.81
N ILE A 23 2.86 43.02 -6.13
CA ILE A 23 1.48 42.99 -6.62
C ILE A 23 1.06 44.39 -7.07
N GLY A 24 0.33 44.52 -8.19
CA GLY A 24 -0.25 45.77 -8.67
C GLY A 24 -1.62 45.61 -9.36
N THR A 25 -2.57 46.45 -8.95
CA THR A 25 -4.02 46.52 -9.21
C THR A 25 -4.42 47.11 -10.60
N PRO A 26 -5.72 47.08 -11.01
CA PRO A 26 -6.14 47.04 -12.42
C PRO A 26 -6.28 48.43 -13.05
N LYS A 27 -5.91 48.56 -14.35
CA LYS A 27 -6.13 49.77 -15.16
C LYS A 27 -7.25 49.57 -16.19
N LYS A 28 -8.14 50.57 -16.20
CA LYS A 28 -9.30 50.79 -17.08
C LYS A 28 -8.92 50.79 -18.57
N ARG A 29 -9.73 50.13 -19.40
CA ARG A 29 -9.72 50.25 -20.86
C ARG A 29 -10.51 51.50 -21.30
N THR A 30 -9.92 52.28 -22.19
CA THR A 30 -10.49 53.48 -22.85
C THR A 30 -11.11 53.15 -24.21
N GLU A 31 -12.03 54.01 -24.65
CA GLU A 31 -13.01 53.91 -25.75
C GLU A 31 -12.50 53.82 -27.20
N LEU A 32 -11.33 53.21 -27.47
CA LEU A 32 -10.77 53.13 -28.83
C LEU A 32 -10.94 51.79 -29.56
N ASP A 33 -11.67 50.83 -28.97
CA ASP A 33 -11.84 49.48 -29.55
C ASP A 33 -13.22 49.22 -30.21
N ARG A 34 -14.02 50.25 -30.50
CA ARG A 34 -15.46 50.05 -30.79
C ARG A 34 -15.99 50.41 -32.18
N GLN A 35 -15.19 50.78 -33.17
CA GLN A 35 -15.79 51.15 -34.46
C GLN A 35 -14.84 51.01 -35.65
N GLU A 36 -14.71 49.79 -36.19
CA GLU A 36 -14.29 49.58 -37.59
C GLU A 36 -14.45 48.10 -38.00
N ARG A 37 -15.70 47.65 -38.22
CA ARG A 37 -16.00 46.46 -39.05
C ARG A 37 -17.42 46.51 -39.62
N SER A 38 -17.55 47.08 -40.83
CA SER A 38 -18.64 46.87 -41.81
C SER A 38 -18.24 47.67 -43.06
N ASN A 39 -18.04 47.16 -44.28
CA ASN A 39 -18.82 46.23 -45.09
C ASN A 39 -17.95 45.67 -46.23
N VAL A 40 -18.20 44.43 -46.72
CA VAL A 40 -18.45 44.08 -48.14
C VAL A 40 -19.17 42.72 -48.17
N VAL A 41 -20.18 42.62 -49.04
CA VAL A 41 -21.17 41.55 -49.22
C VAL A 41 -20.63 40.38 -50.07
N VAL A 42 -20.96 39.13 -49.71
CA VAL A 42 -20.99 37.99 -50.65
C VAL A 42 -22.34 37.27 -50.51
N SER A 43 -23.13 37.33 -51.58
CA SER A 43 -24.37 36.59 -51.77
C SER A 43 -24.09 35.12 -52.09
N GLY A 44 -24.70 34.18 -51.35
CA GLY A 44 -24.71 32.75 -51.70
C GLY A 44 -25.03 31.86 -50.52
N ARG A 45 -26.05 30.99 -50.67
CA ARG A 45 -26.65 30.10 -49.65
C ARG A 45 -25.62 29.40 -48.72
N PRO A 46 -25.94 29.18 -47.43
CA PRO A 46 -25.03 28.50 -46.52
C PRO A 46 -24.81 27.06 -46.99
N LYS A 47 -23.55 26.71 -47.23
CA LYS A 47 -23.13 25.31 -47.41
C LYS A 47 -23.50 24.55 -46.14
N ARG A 48 -24.54 23.73 -46.27
CA ARG A 48 -24.92 22.67 -45.33
C ARG A 48 -23.68 21.79 -45.17
N TRP A 49 -23.02 21.85 -44.01
CA TRP A 49 -22.02 20.86 -43.64
C TRP A 49 -22.75 19.53 -43.54
N ARG A 50 -22.69 18.72 -44.61
CA ARG A 50 -23.08 17.32 -44.54
C ARG A 50 -22.03 16.64 -43.67
N ILE A 51 -22.42 16.31 -42.45
CA ILE A 51 -21.76 15.27 -41.68
C ILE A 51 -22.18 13.96 -42.37
N ASP A 52 -21.58 13.67 -43.51
CA ASP A 52 -21.56 12.33 -44.08
C ASP A 52 -20.36 11.61 -43.44
N VAL A 53 -20.46 11.41 -42.12
CA VAL A 53 -19.72 10.36 -41.41
C VAL A 53 -20.82 9.49 -40.85
N GLN A 54 -20.93 8.27 -41.36
CA GLN A 54 -21.72 7.21 -40.74
C GLN A 54 -21.26 7.14 -39.29
N LEU A 55 -22.07 7.70 -38.37
CA LEU A 55 -21.85 7.59 -36.94
C LEU A 55 -21.99 6.09 -36.62
N PRO A 56 -20.90 5.38 -36.28
CA PRO A 56 -21.06 4.09 -35.64
C PRO A 56 -21.83 4.34 -34.36
N ASP A 57 -22.79 3.48 -34.13
CA ASP A 57 -23.92 3.58 -33.22
C ASP A 57 -23.65 4.42 -31.95
N LEU A 58 -24.23 5.62 -31.92
CA LEU A 58 -24.28 6.49 -30.72
C LEU A 58 -24.90 5.74 -29.53
N ARG A 59 -25.75 4.75 -29.84
CA ARG A 59 -26.35 3.85 -28.87
C ARG A 59 -25.33 2.87 -28.29
N GLU A 60 -24.48 2.22 -29.09
CA GLU A 60 -23.38 1.38 -28.58
C GLU A 60 -22.38 2.19 -27.76
N SER A 61 -22.12 3.45 -28.16
CA SER A 61 -21.22 4.34 -27.41
C SER A 61 -21.78 4.72 -26.03
N LEU A 62 -23.11 4.94 -25.94
CA LEU A 62 -23.80 5.21 -24.67
C LEU A 62 -23.98 3.94 -23.83
N GLU A 63 -24.25 2.79 -24.45
CA GLU A 63 -24.31 1.48 -23.80
C GLU A 63 -22.92 1.06 -23.27
N SER A 64 -21.85 1.39 -23.98
CA SER A 64 -20.45 1.22 -23.53
C SER A 64 -20.12 2.12 -22.33
N LEU A 65 -20.57 3.38 -22.35
CA LEU A 65 -20.41 4.32 -21.23
C LEU A 65 -21.22 3.88 -20.00
N GLU A 66 -22.43 3.37 -20.21
CA GLU A 66 -23.31 2.86 -19.17
C GLU A 66 -22.78 1.55 -18.59
N GLN A 67 -22.25 0.65 -19.42
CA GLN A 67 -21.53 -0.55 -18.98
C GLN A 67 -20.27 -0.19 -18.17
N LEU A 68 -19.47 0.78 -18.63
CA LEU A 68 -18.31 1.30 -17.88
C LEU A 68 -18.72 1.90 -16.53
N TRP A 69 -19.86 2.58 -16.47
CA TRP A 69 -20.42 3.11 -15.24
C TRP A 69 -20.92 2.01 -14.30
N GLN A 70 -21.66 1.02 -14.84
CA GLN A 70 -22.17 -0.11 -14.09
C GLN A 70 -21.02 -1.00 -13.56
N ASP A 71 -19.96 -1.20 -14.34
CA ASP A 71 -18.79 -1.94 -13.90
C ASP A 71 -17.95 -1.17 -12.88
N LYS A 72 -17.85 0.16 -13.02
CA LYS A 72 -17.29 1.03 -11.97
C LYS A 72 -18.09 0.94 -10.67
N ASP A 73 -19.43 0.89 -10.74
CA ASP A 73 -20.31 0.79 -9.58
C ASP A 73 -20.31 -0.60 -8.93
N LYS A 74 -20.27 -1.67 -9.73
CA LYS A 74 -20.05 -3.05 -9.26
C LYS A 74 -18.70 -3.15 -8.54
N ARG A 75 -17.64 -2.58 -9.13
CA ARG A 75 -16.30 -2.52 -8.52
C ARG A 75 -16.29 -1.72 -7.23
N LEU A 76 -16.99 -0.59 -7.16
CA LEU A 76 -17.17 0.19 -5.92
C LEU A 76 -17.96 -0.59 -4.85
N LYS A 77 -18.98 -1.36 -5.23
CA LYS A 77 -19.77 -2.21 -4.34
C LYS A 77 -18.93 -3.36 -3.75
N VAL A 78 -18.10 -3.99 -4.56
CA VAL A 78 -17.12 -5.02 -4.13
C VAL A 78 -16.02 -4.42 -3.24
N LEU A 79 -15.51 -3.24 -3.60
CA LEU A 79 -14.55 -2.48 -2.77
C LEU A 79 -15.13 -2.06 -1.42
N ARG A 80 -16.44 -1.77 -1.34
CA ARG A 80 -17.16 -1.46 -0.08
C ARG A 80 -17.28 -2.69 0.83
N THR A 81 -17.48 -3.89 0.28
CA THR A 81 -17.55 -5.14 1.06
C THR A 81 -16.20 -5.60 1.60
N LEU A 82 -15.12 -5.45 0.83
CA LEU A 82 -13.79 -5.95 1.21
C LEU A 82 -13.01 -4.99 2.12
N SER A 83 -13.45 -3.72 2.22
CA SER A 83 -12.72 -2.68 2.95
C SER A 83 -13.28 -2.36 4.35
N ASN A 84 -14.38 -2.98 4.76
CA ASN A 84 -14.92 -2.85 6.12
C ASN A 84 -14.55 -4.10 6.94
N PRO A 85 -13.65 -4.02 7.93
CA PRO A 85 -13.20 -5.18 8.72
C PRO A 85 -14.26 -5.70 9.70
N TRP A 86 -15.51 -5.28 9.57
CA TRP A 86 -16.62 -5.67 10.44
C TRP A 86 -17.74 -6.23 9.57
N PRO A 87 -18.25 -7.43 9.90
CA PRO A 87 -19.25 -8.11 9.09
C PRO A 87 -20.48 -7.22 8.92
N LYS A 88 -21.06 -7.23 7.70
CA LYS A 88 -22.41 -6.72 7.49
C LYS A 88 -23.37 -7.50 8.40
N GLU A 89 -24.39 -6.80 8.89
CA GLU A 89 -25.48 -7.34 9.70
C GLU A 89 -25.83 -8.75 9.23
N ARG A 90 -25.78 -9.72 10.16
CA ARG A 90 -26.28 -11.06 9.88
C ARG A 90 -27.76 -10.89 9.50
N HIS A 91 -28.10 -11.14 8.24
CA HIS A 91 -29.48 -11.43 7.91
C HIS A 91 -29.91 -12.62 8.78
N PRO A 92 -31.08 -12.57 9.43
CA PRO A 92 -31.54 -13.67 10.25
C PRO A 92 -31.83 -14.85 9.32
N LEU A 93 -30.88 -15.78 9.25
CA LEU A 93 -31.16 -17.12 8.73
C LEU A 93 -32.04 -17.79 9.78
N HIS A 94 -33.26 -18.13 9.34
CA HIS A 94 -34.15 -19.07 9.98
C HIS A 94 -33.35 -20.24 10.55
N ASN A 95 -33.30 -20.35 11.88
CA ASN A 95 -33.13 -21.61 12.56
C ASN A 95 -33.90 -21.51 13.86
N GLU A 96 -35.02 -22.21 13.87
CA GLU A 96 -35.83 -22.49 15.03
C GLU A 96 -35.01 -23.28 16.06
N HIS A 97 -35.39 -23.14 17.32
CA HIS A 97 -34.88 -23.84 18.51
C HIS A 97 -33.59 -23.30 19.15
N PHE A 98 -33.70 -22.12 19.76
CA PHE A 98 -33.00 -21.87 21.03
C PHE A 98 -33.95 -21.10 21.95
N THR A 99 -34.34 -21.73 23.06
CA THR A 99 -35.11 -21.10 24.13
C THR A 99 -34.21 -20.12 24.90
N PRO A 100 -34.63 -18.87 25.15
CA PRO A 100 -33.84 -17.93 25.93
C PRO A 100 -34.10 -18.19 27.42
N SER A 101 -33.05 -18.59 28.15
CA SER A 101 -33.04 -18.50 29.61
C SER A 101 -32.61 -17.10 30.02
N ASP A 102 -33.46 -16.46 30.80
CA ASP A 102 -33.26 -15.15 31.42
C ASP A 102 -31.94 -15.09 32.21
N THR A 103 -31.13 -14.08 31.89
CA THR A 103 -30.28 -13.24 32.75
C THR A 103 -28.88 -13.02 32.17
N ILE A 104 -28.76 -11.91 31.43
CA ILE A 104 -27.71 -10.88 31.48
C ILE A 104 -28.13 -9.90 30.38
N THR A 105 -28.73 -8.78 30.77
CA THR A 105 -28.99 -7.63 29.90
C THR A 105 -27.67 -7.08 29.36
N ARG A 106 -27.13 -7.70 28.30
CA ARG A 106 -26.22 -7.06 27.37
C ARG A 106 -27.04 -5.95 26.70
N SER A 107 -26.86 -4.73 27.17
CA SER A 107 -27.41 -3.53 26.53
C SER A 107 -27.02 -3.57 25.05
N GLU A 108 -27.98 -3.89 24.19
CA GLU A 108 -27.82 -3.86 22.75
C GLU A 108 -27.39 -2.45 22.36
N LEU A 109 -26.29 -2.35 21.61
CA LEU A 109 -25.79 -1.08 21.12
C LEU A 109 -26.87 -0.48 20.21
N PRO A 110 -27.27 0.80 20.38
CA PRO A 110 -28.30 1.40 19.54
C PRO A 110 -27.92 1.29 18.06
N GLU A 111 -28.85 0.77 17.26
CA GLU A 111 -28.64 0.45 15.85
C GLU A 111 -28.12 1.66 15.06
N ALA A 112 -27.13 1.39 14.21
CA ALA A 112 -26.40 2.36 13.39
C ALA A 112 -27.24 3.01 12.28
N ASN A 113 -28.48 2.56 12.08
CA ASN A 113 -29.32 2.89 10.92
C ASN A 113 -30.33 4.01 11.20
N ALA A 114 -30.35 4.55 12.42
CA ALA A 114 -31.25 5.66 12.77
C ALA A 114 -30.72 7.02 12.29
N ALA A 115 -31.60 7.87 11.77
CA ALA A 115 -31.26 9.21 11.27
C ALA A 115 -30.46 10.05 12.31
N PRO A 116 -29.49 10.88 11.87
CA PRO A 116 -28.74 11.76 12.75
C PRO A 116 -29.67 12.68 13.55
N VAL A 117 -29.45 12.80 14.86
CA VAL A 117 -30.23 13.75 15.68
C VAL A 117 -29.83 15.18 15.28
N PRO A 118 -30.78 16.11 15.09
CA PRO A 118 -30.46 17.51 14.77
C PRO A 118 -29.52 18.15 15.82
N PRO A 119 -28.61 19.06 15.41
CA PRO A 119 -27.58 19.61 16.30
C PRO A 119 -28.12 20.25 17.58
N ASP A 120 -29.26 20.95 17.51
CA ASP A 120 -29.82 21.65 18.66
C ASP A 120 -30.47 20.67 19.65
N VAL A 121 -31.15 19.65 19.15
CA VAL A 121 -31.69 18.54 19.95
C VAL A 121 -30.55 17.75 20.61
N PHE A 122 -29.45 17.53 19.88
CA PHE A 122 -28.26 16.89 20.46
C PHE A 122 -27.65 17.71 21.60
N ARG A 123 -27.48 19.03 21.41
CA ARG A 123 -26.96 19.93 22.47
C ARG A 123 -27.86 19.93 23.69
N GLN A 124 -29.18 20.02 23.50
CA GLN A 124 -30.15 19.97 24.59
C GLN A 124 -30.07 18.64 25.35
N ARG A 125 -30.04 17.50 24.64
CA ARG A 125 -29.91 16.16 25.26
C ARG A 125 -28.61 15.99 26.04
N LEU A 126 -27.54 16.60 25.55
CA LEU A 126 -26.23 16.54 26.20
C LEU A 126 -26.17 17.46 27.43
N LEU A 127 -26.82 18.63 27.38
CA LEU A 127 -26.99 19.52 28.54
C LEU A 127 -27.91 18.92 29.61
N SER A 128 -28.96 18.21 29.20
CA SER A 128 -29.91 17.57 30.11
C SER A 128 -29.39 16.28 30.73
N ALA A 129 -28.21 15.80 30.31
CA ALA A 129 -27.62 14.59 30.85
C ALA A 129 -27.06 14.86 32.25
N THR A 130 -27.78 14.42 33.28
CA THR A 130 -27.42 14.62 34.70
C THR A 130 -26.30 13.71 35.19
N SER A 131 -25.90 12.69 34.42
CA SER A 131 -24.84 11.75 34.77
C SER A 131 -23.79 11.60 33.68
N ASP A 132 -22.56 11.36 34.10
CA ASP A 132 -21.42 11.05 33.23
C ASP A 132 -21.70 9.89 32.25
N LYS A 133 -22.42 8.87 32.72
CA LYS A 133 -22.82 7.72 31.90
C LYS A 133 -23.85 8.14 30.84
N GLY A 134 -24.83 8.96 31.23
CA GLY A 134 -25.82 9.52 30.31
C GLY A 134 -25.19 10.40 29.23
N ALA A 135 -24.27 11.30 29.63
CA ALA A 135 -23.56 12.16 28.70
C ALA A 135 -22.72 11.36 27.69
N ARG A 136 -21.98 10.34 28.16
CA ARG A 136 -21.25 9.42 27.28
C ARG A 136 -22.18 8.68 26.32
N GLN A 137 -23.34 8.23 26.79
CA GLN A 137 -24.30 7.51 25.95
C GLN A 137 -24.90 8.41 24.85
N VAL A 138 -25.21 9.67 25.17
CA VAL A 138 -25.69 10.65 24.20
C VAL A 138 -24.64 10.91 23.11
N ILE A 139 -23.39 11.15 23.50
CA ILE A 139 -22.29 11.35 22.54
C ILE A 139 -22.04 10.08 21.71
N ARG A 140 -21.97 8.90 22.34
CA ARG A 140 -21.79 7.61 21.68
C ARG A 140 -22.86 7.37 20.62
N THR A 141 -24.13 7.56 20.99
CA THR A 141 -25.27 7.35 20.09
C THR A 141 -25.18 8.27 18.88
N GLN A 142 -24.83 9.54 19.08
CA GLN A 142 -24.71 10.49 17.98
C GLN A 142 -23.51 10.19 17.08
N LEU A 143 -22.35 9.82 17.64
CA LEU A 143 -21.18 9.38 16.86
C LEU A 143 -21.52 8.15 16.01
N LEU A 144 -22.28 7.21 16.57
CA LEU A 144 -22.75 6.03 15.86
C LEU A 144 -23.80 6.33 14.78
N ARG A 145 -24.23 7.58 14.59
CA ARG A 145 -25.09 8.02 13.47
C ARG A 145 -24.37 8.94 12.48
N CYS A 146 -23.10 9.26 12.72
CA CYS A 146 -22.34 10.10 11.80
C CYS A 146 -22.08 9.36 10.49
N GLU A 147 -22.32 10.07 9.38
CA GLU A 147 -22.12 9.58 8.01
C GLU A 147 -21.04 10.36 7.26
N THR A 148 -20.68 11.56 7.75
CA THR A 148 -19.62 12.39 7.18
C THR A 148 -18.63 12.89 8.23
N PRO A 149 -17.39 13.23 7.82
CA PRO A 149 -16.42 13.90 8.70
C PRO A 149 -16.94 15.18 9.36
N ARG A 150 -17.84 15.91 8.68
CA ARG A 150 -18.43 17.14 9.18
C ARG A 150 -19.29 16.87 10.42
N ASP A 151 -20.03 15.76 10.42
CA ASP A 151 -20.90 15.38 11.53
C ASP A 151 -20.08 15.00 12.76
N ILE A 152 -19.02 14.20 12.56
CA ILE A 152 -18.06 13.87 13.64
C ILE A 152 -17.49 15.16 14.25
N ASN A 153 -17.04 16.09 13.41
CA ASN A 153 -16.48 17.35 13.88
C ASN A 153 -17.50 18.22 14.63
N ARG A 154 -18.79 18.19 14.26
CA ARG A 154 -19.86 18.90 14.97
C ARG A 154 -20.13 18.30 16.35
N VAL A 155 -20.22 16.97 16.43
CA VAL A 155 -20.42 16.25 17.70
C VAL A 155 -19.27 16.52 18.66
N VAL A 156 -18.04 16.37 18.16
CA VAL A 156 -16.83 16.64 18.95
C VAL A 156 -16.77 18.11 19.37
N ALA A 157 -17.01 19.06 18.46
CA ALA A 157 -16.99 20.49 18.80
C ALA A 157 -18.02 20.85 19.88
N ALA A 158 -19.25 20.34 19.77
CA ALA A 158 -20.29 20.57 20.78
C ALA A 158 -19.86 20.03 22.17
N ALA A 159 -19.30 18.82 22.21
CA ALA A 159 -18.79 18.24 23.45
C ALA A 159 -17.57 18.99 24.03
N LEU A 160 -16.72 19.58 23.19
CA LEU A 160 -15.56 20.38 23.64
C LEU A 160 -15.97 21.70 24.35
N VAL A 161 -17.05 22.32 23.88
CA VAL A 161 -17.55 23.62 24.36
C VAL A 161 -18.32 23.50 25.68
N LEU A 162 -18.91 22.34 25.97
CA LEU A 162 -19.76 22.11 27.16
C LEU A 162 -19.02 22.07 28.51
N GLY A 163 -17.68 22.05 28.52
CA GLY A 163 -16.88 22.13 29.74
C GLY A 163 -15.99 20.90 30.01
N ARG A 164 -15.23 20.94 31.12
CA ARG A 164 -14.20 19.93 31.45
C ARG A 164 -14.72 18.48 31.56
N PRO A 165 -15.90 18.18 32.14
CA PRO A 165 -16.41 16.81 32.24
C PRO A 165 -16.70 16.18 30.87
N ALA A 166 -17.33 16.93 29.95
CA ALA A 166 -17.62 16.48 28.59
C ALA A 166 -16.35 16.19 27.78
N ARG A 167 -15.26 16.94 28.03
CA ARG A 167 -13.93 16.67 27.43
C ARG A 167 -13.34 15.34 27.88
N LEU A 168 -13.46 14.99 29.16
CA LEU A 168 -13.01 13.68 29.68
C LEU A 168 -13.85 12.53 29.11
N HIS A 169 -15.13 12.75 28.88
CA HIS A 169 -15.98 11.76 28.21
C HIS A 169 -15.56 11.47 26.78
N LEU A 170 -15.12 12.49 26.02
CA LEU A 170 -14.57 12.29 24.67
C LEU A 170 -13.32 11.40 24.66
N ALA A 171 -12.44 11.52 25.66
CA ALA A 171 -11.27 10.67 25.78
C ALA A 171 -11.64 9.18 25.94
N ALA A 172 -12.74 8.90 26.65
CA ALA A 172 -13.25 7.54 26.84
C ALA A 172 -14.03 6.98 25.63
N LEU A 173 -14.28 7.80 24.60
CA LEU A 173 -15.10 7.42 23.43
C LEU A 173 -14.26 7.21 22.16
N HIS A 174 -13.00 6.78 22.30
CA HIS A 174 -12.11 6.54 21.16
C HIS A 174 -12.70 5.52 20.16
N GLU A 175 -13.21 4.39 20.65
CA GLU A 175 -13.78 3.33 19.80
C GLU A 175 -15.02 3.82 19.00
N PRO A 176 -16.03 4.48 19.60
CA PRO A 176 -17.13 5.10 18.83
C PRO A 176 -16.67 6.10 17.78
N ILE A 177 -15.67 6.94 18.08
CA ILE A 177 -15.12 7.89 17.09
C ILE A 177 -14.46 7.13 15.93
N MET A 178 -13.68 6.09 16.21
CA MET A 178 -13.07 5.25 15.16
C MET A 178 -14.12 4.56 14.29
N ARG A 179 -15.17 3.99 14.89
CA ARG A 179 -16.29 3.39 14.15
C ARG A 179 -16.98 4.40 13.23
N ALA A 180 -17.21 5.62 13.72
CA ALA A 180 -17.78 6.70 12.92
C ALA A 180 -16.87 7.07 11.73
N LEU A 181 -15.56 7.19 11.94
CA LEU A 181 -14.58 7.47 10.88
C LEU A 181 -14.56 6.37 9.81
N TYR A 182 -14.64 5.10 10.22
CA TYR A 182 -14.74 3.98 9.27
C TYR A 182 -16.03 4.01 8.48
N ARG A 183 -17.17 4.32 9.12
CA ARG A 183 -18.47 4.42 8.41
C ARG A 183 -18.47 5.54 7.39
N CYS A 184 -17.88 6.69 7.71
CA CYS A 184 -17.79 7.83 6.80
C CYS A 184 -17.13 7.47 5.45
N ARG A 185 -16.27 6.42 5.42
CA ARG A 185 -15.64 5.94 4.18
C ARG A 185 -16.62 5.46 3.12
N ASN A 186 -17.89 5.21 3.47
CA ASN A 186 -18.92 4.88 2.50
C ASN A 186 -19.29 6.08 1.62
N ASN A 187 -19.11 7.29 2.16
CA ASN A 187 -19.59 8.55 1.59
C ASN A 187 -18.45 9.50 1.18
N VAL A 188 -17.24 9.33 1.71
CA VAL A 188 -16.09 10.21 1.42
C VAL A 188 -14.81 9.44 1.09
N SER A 189 -13.84 10.15 0.50
CA SER A 189 -12.50 9.63 0.22
C SER A 189 -11.72 9.31 1.50
N ASP A 190 -10.74 8.40 1.41
CA ASP A 190 -9.87 8.09 2.55
C ASP A 190 -9.03 9.31 2.98
N SER A 191 -8.74 10.25 2.05
CA SER A 191 -8.04 11.51 2.37
C SER A 191 -8.87 12.41 3.29
N ALA A 192 -10.17 12.53 3.04
CA ALA A 192 -11.06 13.31 3.91
C ALA A 192 -11.16 12.71 5.32
N ILE A 193 -11.06 11.39 5.45
CA ILE A 193 -10.99 10.72 6.76
C ILE A 193 -9.68 11.05 7.48
N LEU A 194 -8.55 11.00 6.76
CA LEU A 194 -7.24 11.36 7.31
C LEU A 194 -7.21 12.81 7.79
N ASP A 195 -7.78 13.74 7.01
CA ASP A 195 -7.87 15.16 7.35
C ASP A 195 -8.74 15.37 8.59
N CYS A 196 -9.87 14.67 8.67
CA CYS A 196 -10.73 14.67 9.85
C CYS A 196 -9.98 14.21 11.10
N LEU A 197 -9.28 13.08 11.01
CA LEU A 197 -8.50 12.53 12.12
C LEU A 197 -7.35 13.47 12.53
N SER A 198 -6.72 14.12 11.55
CA SER A 198 -5.71 15.15 11.78
C SER A 198 -6.27 16.37 12.50
N GLY A 199 -7.47 16.82 12.13
CA GLY A 199 -8.18 17.91 12.78
C GLY A 199 -8.61 17.56 14.21
N LEU A 200 -9.07 16.31 14.44
CA LEU A 200 -9.38 15.81 15.78
C LEU A 200 -8.15 15.83 16.68
N ARG A 201 -6.98 15.38 16.18
CA ARG A 201 -5.71 15.46 16.93
C ARG A 201 -5.37 16.89 17.34
N SER A 202 -5.45 17.85 16.41
CA SER A 202 -5.18 19.26 16.72
C SER A 202 -6.14 19.82 17.76
N ARG A 203 -7.44 19.53 17.64
CA ARG A 203 -8.44 19.96 18.64
C ARG A 203 -8.19 19.34 20.01
N PHE A 204 -7.92 18.04 20.06
CA PHE A 204 -7.63 17.35 21.33
C PHE A 204 -6.41 17.96 22.00
N SER A 205 -5.38 18.29 21.22
CA SER A 205 -4.19 19.00 21.72
C SER A 205 -4.53 20.38 22.31
N ILE A 206 -5.32 21.21 21.60
CA ILE A 206 -5.72 22.55 22.06
C ILE A 206 -6.50 22.49 23.37
N TYR A 207 -7.37 21.50 23.54
CA TYR A 207 -8.22 21.35 24.73
C TYR A 207 -7.59 20.47 25.83
N GLY A 208 -6.34 20.04 25.68
CA GLY A 208 -5.63 19.22 26.67
C GLY A 208 -6.21 17.82 26.86
N ILE A 209 -6.84 17.25 25.83
CA ILE A 209 -7.48 15.93 25.87
C ILE A 209 -6.46 14.86 25.44
N PRO A 210 -6.30 13.77 26.20
CA PRO A 210 -5.48 12.64 25.78
C PRO A 210 -5.95 12.09 24.43
N PHE A 211 -5.08 12.12 23.43
CA PHE A 211 -5.34 11.48 22.15
C PHE A 211 -5.00 9.99 22.26
N ASP A 212 -5.97 9.10 22.11
CA ASP A 212 -5.77 7.66 22.30
C ASP A 212 -4.72 7.08 21.31
N PRO A 213 -3.82 6.17 21.72
CA PRO A 213 -2.85 5.53 20.82
C PRO A 213 -3.47 4.84 19.60
N GLN A 214 -4.69 4.29 19.72
CA GLN A 214 -5.39 3.67 18.61
C GLN A 214 -5.70 4.66 17.48
N PHE A 215 -5.89 5.95 17.80
CA PHE A 215 -6.04 6.98 16.78
C PHE A 215 -4.74 7.25 16.01
N ILE A 216 -3.59 7.10 16.65
CA ILE A 216 -2.29 7.23 15.97
C ILE A 216 -2.11 6.08 14.99
N GLN A 217 -2.40 4.85 15.43
CA GLN A 217 -2.36 3.66 14.57
C GLN A 217 -3.35 3.76 13.41
N LEU A 218 -4.56 4.29 13.66
CA LEU A 218 -5.55 4.56 12.62
C LEU A 218 -5.02 5.59 11.62
N GLY A 219 -4.39 6.65 12.12
CA GLY A 219 -3.76 7.70 11.31
C GLY A 219 -2.67 7.17 10.40
N LEU A 220 -1.80 6.30 10.91
CA LEU A 220 -0.79 5.61 10.10
C LEU A 220 -1.43 4.76 8.99
N LYS A 221 -2.47 3.98 9.32
CA LYS A 221 -3.18 3.14 8.33
C LYS A 221 -3.83 3.98 7.21
N PHE A 222 -4.45 5.11 7.55
CA PHE A 222 -5.03 6.01 6.55
C PHE A 222 -3.98 6.80 5.78
N ALA A 223 -2.90 7.24 6.42
CA ALA A 223 -1.79 7.91 5.74
C ALA A 223 -1.11 6.98 4.72
N ALA A 224 -0.90 5.72 5.11
CA ALA A 224 -0.40 4.67 4.22
C ALA A 224 -1.34 4.45 3.03
N ARG A 225 -2.64 4.32 3.30
CA ARG A 225 -3.67 4.10 2.27
C ARG A 225 -3.86 5.29 1.32
N THR A 226 -3.72 6.51 1.80
CA THR A 226 -3.94 7.75 1.02
C THR A 226 -2.67 8.29 0.38
N ARG A 227 -1.55 7.59 0.56
CA ARG A 227 -0.25 7.98 -0.02
C ARG A 227 0.28 9.31 0.50
N SER A 228 -0.04 9.63 1.75
CA SER A 228 0.31 10.91 2.35
C SER A 228 1.63 10.82 3.09
N VAL A 229 2.73 11.27 2.46
CA VAL A 229 4.05 11.40 3.11
C VAL A 229 3.93 12.29 4.36
N LYS A 230 3.25 13.45 4.23
CA LYS A 230 3.00 14.37 5.35
C LYS A 230 2.22 13.69 6.49
N GLY A 231 1.22 12.88 6.14
CA GLY A 231 0.45 12.09 7.11
C GLY A 231 1.33 11.06 7.83
N MET A 232 2.10 10.26 7.08
CA MET A 232 3.01 9.26 7.63
C MET A 232 4.01 9.92 8.57
N LYS A 233 4.65 11.00 8.12
CA LYS A 233 5.56 11.82 8.91
C LYS A 233 4.93 12.28 10.23
N LYS A 234 3.74 12.89 10.15
CA LYS A 234 2.99 13.42 11.31
C LYS A 234 2.65 12.35 12.35
N TYR A 235 2.24 11.16 11.93
CA TYR A 235 1.81 10.10 12.86
C TYR A 235 2.97 9.23 13.36
N LEU A 236 4.03 9.03 12.56
CA LEU A 236 5.26 8.36 13.03
C LEU A 236 5.96 9.22 14.09
N HIS A 237 6.04 10.54 13.88
CA HIS A 237 6.51 11.47 14.90
C HIS A 237 5.69 11.37 16.20
N ALA A 238 4.36 11.34 16.08
CA ALA A 238 3.47 11.24 17.23
C ALA A 238 3.67 9.95 18.04
N LEU A 239 3.95 8.85 17.35
CA LEU A 239 4.23 7.56 17.96
C LEU A 239 5.58 7.61 18.70
N LYS A 240 6.59 8.24 18.09
CA LYS A 240 7.92 8.45 18.66
C LYS A 240 7.91 9.36 19.90
N GLU A 241 7.23 10.51 19.83
CA GLU A 241 7.08 11.46 20.96
C GLU A 241 6.52 10.78 22.22
N ARG A 242 5.64 9.79 22.02
CA ARG A 242 5.00 9.03 23.09
C ARG A 242 5.82 7.83 23.57
N ARG A 243 6.99 7.60 22.97
CA ARG A 243 7.82 6.41 23.19
C ARG A 243 7.02 5.11 23.06
N ALA A 244 6.01 5.11 22.19
CA ALA A 244 5.14 3.97 21.98
C ALA A 244 5.78 2.99 21.00
N LYS A 245 5.77 1.71 21.34
CA LYS A 245 6.17 0.65 20.41
C LYS A 245 5.09 0.43 19.36
N MET A 246 5.50 0.13 18.13
CA MET A 246 4.61 -0.46 17.14
C MET A 246 4.54 -1.96 17.42
N THR A 247 3.40 -2.61 17.12
CA THR A 247 3.29 -4.08 17.15
C THR A 247 3.42 -4.64 15.74
N SER A 248 3.81 -5.91 15.61
CA SER A 248 3.98 -6.58 14.31
C SER A 248 2.70 -6.51 13.47
N ASN A 249 1.55 -6.71 14.10
CA ASN A 249 0.23 -6.57 13.49
C ASN A 249 -0.03 -5.17 12.94
N VAL A 250 0.35 -4.11 13.66
CA VAL A 250 0.19 -2.72 13.19
C VAL A 250 1.17 -2.44 12.04
N PHE A 251 2.42 -2.88 12.18
CA PHE A 251 3.46 -2.71 11.18
C PHE A 251 3.09 -3.38 9.86
N ARG A 252 2.74 -4.68 9.87
CA ARG A 252 2.23 -5.41 8.70
C ARG A 252 0.97 -4.77 8.13
N ALA A 253 0.04 -4.31 8.98
CA ALA A 253 -1.17 -3.65 8.51
C ALA A 253 -0.90 -2.32 7.81
N ILE A 254 0.16 -1.58 8.18
CA ILE A 254 0.61 -0.37 7.48
C ILE A 254 1.25 -0.76 6.15
N ILE A 255 2.18 -1.71 6.16
CA ILE A 255 2.88 -2.19 4.96
C ILE A 255 1.90 -2.71 3.91
N ALA A 256 0.88 -3.46 4.33
CA ALA A 256 -0.17 -3.96 3.45
C ALA A 256 -1.00 -2.85 2.77
N LYS A 257 -0.84 -1.57 3.14
CA LYS A 257 -1.47 -0.42 2.47
C LYS A 257 -0.53 0.31 1.52
N PHE A 258 0.73 -0.10 1.40
CA PHE A 258 1.66 0.42 0.40
C PHE A 258 1.40 -0.20 -0.97
N SER A 259 0.58 0.47 -1.77
CA SER A 259 0.29 0.13 -3.16
C SER A 259 1.43 0.57 -4.10
N ILE A 260 2.37 -0.32 -4.42
CA ILE A 260 3.51 -0.04 -5.32
C ILE A 260 3.43 -0.87 -6.62
N GLY A 261 2.58 -1.91 -6.65
CA GLY A 261 2.37 -2.81 -7.78
C GLY A 261 1.30 -2.33 -8.77
N HIS A 262 0.81 -3.27 -9.60
CA HIS A 262 -0.37 -3.11 -10.46
C HIS A 262 -1.51 -3.96 -9.87
N ARG A 263 -2.74 -3.44 -9.90
CA ARG A 263 -4.03 -4.13 -9.67
C ARG A 263 -4.48 -4.43 -8.22
N GLY A 264 -3.75 -4.05 -7.17
CA GLY A 264 -4.24 -4.25 -5.79
C GLY A 264 -5.49 -3.40 -5.44
N LEU A 265 -6.46 -3.91 -4.66
CA LEU A 265 -7.68 -3.17 -4.26
C LEU A 265 -7.41 -1.75 -3.70
N GLY A 266 -6.31 -1.59 -2.97
CA GLY A 266 -5.88 -0.29 -2.43
C GLY A 266 -5.46 0.71 -3.51
N GLU A 267 -4.83 0.22 -4.58
CA GLU A 267 -4.42 0.98 -5.75
C GLU A 267 -5.62 1.44 -6.57
N ILE A 268 -6.58 0.56 -6.77
CA ILE A 268 -7.81 0.86 -7.52
C ILE A 268 -8.57 2.03 -6.90
N ARG A 269 -8.64 2.07 -5.56
CA ARG A 269 -9.36 3.12 -4.84
C ARG A 269 -8.55 4.40 -4.66
N ASN A 270 -7.25 4.30 -4.40
CA ASN A 270 -6.46 5.43 -3.90
C ASN A 270 -5.20 5.74 -4.74
N GLY A 271 -4.85 4.94 -5.75
CA GLY A 271 -3.67 5.09 -6.60
C GLY A 271 -2.40 4.44 -6.05
N ARG A 272 -1.26 4.66 -6.74
CA ARG A 272 0.05 4.07 -6.41
C ARG A 272 0.96 5.01 -5.65
N TRP A 273 1.68 4.49 -4.67
CA TRP A 273 2.82 5.18 -4.07
C TRP A 273 3.90 5.41 -5.12
N ARG A 274 4.48 6.61 -5.12
CA ARG A 274 5.76 6.83 -5.79
C ARG A 274 6.84 6.14 -4.96
N ARG A 275 7.75 5.41 -5.63
CA ARG A 275 8.84 4.69 -4.95
C ARG A 275 9.66 5.63 -4.05
N ALA A 276 10.05 6.80 -4.57
CA ALA A 276 10.81 7.80 -3.82
C ALA A 276 10.09 8.29 -2.54
N ASP A 277 8.80 8.58 -2.63
CA ASP A 277 7.99 9.02 -1.48
C ASP A 277 7.88 7.93 -0.41
N LEU A 278 7.70 6.69 -0.85
CA LEU A 278 7.59 5.57 0.08
C LEU A 278 8.95 5.23 0.71
N LEU A 279 10.04 5.32 -0.05
CA LEU A 279 11.39 5.15 0.49
C LEU A 279 11.66 6.12 1.64
N GLN A 280 11.21 7.37 1.53
CA GLN A 280 11.31 8.30 2.66
C GLN A 280 10.57 7.81 3.92
N VAL A 281 9.37 7.24 3.74
CA VAL A 281 8.58 6.69 4.86
C VAL A 281 9.27 5.46 5.46
N LEU A 282 9.90 4.64 4.62
CA LEU A 282 10.58 3.43 5.01
C LEU A 282 11.88 3.79 5.75
N THR A 283 12.84 4.38 5.06
CA THR A 283 14.26 4.47 5.47
C THR A 283 14.67 5.85 5.98
N GLY A 284 13.79 6.87 5.89
CA GLY A 284 14.04 8.18 6.49
C GLY A 284 13.58 9.35 5.63
N PHE A 285 12.91 10.32 6.27
CA PHE A 285 12.51 11.56 5.62
C PHE A 285 13.72 12.46 5.37
N ASP A 286 13.77 13.11 4.19
CA ASP A 286 14.90 13.95 3.79
C ASP A 286 15.18 15.08 4.78
N ASP A 287 14.12 15.71 5.28
CA ASP A 287 14.19 16.77 6.26
C ASP A 287 14.45 16.30 7.71
N CYS A 288 14.61 14.99 7.93
CA CYS A 288 14.96 14.41 9.23
C CYS A 288 16.36 13.80 9.24
N LYS A 289 17.10 13.83 8.12
CA LYS A 289 18.43 13.23 8.01
C LYS A 289 19.46 13.87 8.95
N HIS A 290 19.30 15.17 9.23
CA HIS A 290 20.17 15.92 10.14
C HIS A 290 19.96 15.56 11.62
N LEU A 291 18.83 14.93 11.97
CA LEU A 291 18.54 14.52 13.34
C LEU A 291 19.41 13.32 13.76
N PRO A 292 19.80 13.23 15.04
CA PRO A 292 20.43 12.04 15.61
C PRO A 292 19.61 10.78 15.34
N PRO A 293 20.23 9.58 15.19
CA PRO A 293 19.52 8.33 14.91
C PRO A 293 18.35 8.06 15.87
N GLU A 294 18.51 8.42 17.14
CA GLU A 294 17.49 8.23 18.17
C GLU A 294 16.27 9.16 18.02
N GLU A 295 16.44 10.31 17.37
CA GLU A 295 15.38 11.30 17.15
C GLU A 295 14.71 11.15 15.79
N ARG A 296 15.29 10.34 14.88
CA ARG A 296 14.66 10.03 13.60
C ARG A 296 13.38 9.25 13.81
N TYR A 297 12.43 9.48 12.91
CA TYR A 297 11.13 8.82 12.92
C TYR A 297 10.78 8.41 11.49
N HIS A 298 10.97 7.14 11.19
CA HIS A 298 10.60 6.45 9.94
C HIS A 298 10.31 4.99 10.29
N LEU A 299 9.76 4.19 9.37
CA LEU A 299 9.32 2.84 9.73
C LEU A 299 10.47 1.94 10.23
N GLU A 300 11.67 2.07 9.68
CA GLU A 300 12.83 1.30 10.16
C GLU A 300 13.12 1.53 11.66
N THR A 301 12.84 2.71 12.21
CA THR A 301 13.04 3.01 13.65
C THR A 301 12.12 2.24 14.58
N PHE A 302 11.06 1.62 14.05
CA PHE A 302 10.11 0.78 14.77
C PHE A 302 10.26 -0.70 14.40
N LEU A 303 11.24 -1.05 13.57
CA LEU A 303 11.49 -2.42 13.13
C LEU A 303 12.13 -3.22 14.27
N ASP A 304 11.44 -4.27 14.71
CA ASP A 304 12.04 -5.31 15.52
C ASP A 304 12.65 -6.35 14.59
N ARG A 305 13.97 -6.53 14.64
CA ARG A 305 14.69 -7.45 13.73
C ARG A 305 14.70 -8.89 14.22
N GLU A 306 14.34 -9.11 15.48
CA GLU A 306 14.20 -10.46 16.04
C GLU A 306 12.84 -11.08 15.72
N ASP A 307 11.83 -10.26 15.39
CA ASP A 307 10.50 -10.73 14.99
C ASP A 307 10.40 -10.83 13.46
N TRP A 308 10.32 -12.08 12.99
CA TRP A 308 10.18 -12.42 11.58
C TRP A 308 9.01 -11.69 10.88
N GLN A 309 7.91 -11.42 11.58
CA GLN A 309 6.74 -10.77 10.99
C GLN A 309 7.02 -9.32 10.56
N TYR A 310 7.91 -8.64 11.27
CA TYR A 310 8.39 -7.32 10.86
C TYR A 310 9.32 -7.42 9.66
N LEU A 311 10.37 -8.25 9.78
CA LEU A 311 11.40 -8.40 8.75
C LEU A 311 10.79 -8.83 7.43
N HIS A 312 9.89 -9.81 7.45
CA HIS A 312 9.19 -10.30 6.26
C HIS A 312 8.48 -9.17 5.50
N GLY A 313 7.58 -8.44 6.17
CA GLY A 313 6.84 -7.34 5.52
C GLY A 313 7.76 -6.22 5.04
N TRP A 314 8.79 -5.90 5.83
CA TRP A 314 9.76 -4.86 5.55
C TRP A 314 10.61 -5.14 4.30
N ILE A 315 11.16 -6.34 4.18
CA ILE A 315 11.97 -6.72 3.01
C ILE A 315 11.09 -6.74 1.74
N ALA A 316 9.86 -7.24 1.82
CA ALA A 316 8.94 -7.22 0.68
C ALA A 316 8.65 -5.82 0.15
N VAL A 317 8.44 -4.83 1.04
CA VAL A 317 8.18 -3.46 0.58
C VAL A 317 9.44 -2.81 0.00
N LEU A 318 10.63 -3.10 0.53
CA LEU A 318 11.88 -2.63 -0.03
C LEU A 318 12.13 -3.19 -1.43
N ALA A 319 11.84 -4.47 -1.65
CA ALA A 319 11.96 -5.11 -2.96
C ALA A 319 11.07 -4.43 -4.00
N ARG A 320 9.83 -4.12 -3.65
CA ARG A 320 8.90 -3.36 -4.51
C ARG A 320 9.38 -1.94 -4.83
N CYS A 321 10.13 -1.34 -3.90
CA CYS A 321 10.79 -0.06 -4.12
C CYS A 321 12.10 -0.16 -4.93
N ARG A 322 12.56 -1.37 -5.26
CA ARG A 322 13.86 -1.65 -5.90
C ARG A 322 15.05 -1.11 -5.11
N HIS A 323 15.01 -1.22 -3.78
CA HIS A 323 16.08 -0.73 -2.92
C HIS A 323 17.01 -1.85 -2.46
N THR A 324 17.78 -2.38 -3.41
CA THR A 324 18.73 -3.49 -3.26
C THR A 324 19.69 -3.30 -2.08
N ASP A 325 20.27 -2.11 -1.91
CA ASP A 325 21.29 -1.83 -0.88
C ASP A 325 20.80 -2.10 0.55
N VAL A 326 19.53 -1.83 0.84
CA VAL A 326 18.97 -2.07 2.19
C VAL A 326 18.69 -3.55 2.37
N ILE A 327 18.16 -4.22 1.34
CA ILE A 327 17.91 -5.66 1.36
C ILE A 327 19.23 -6.42 1.58
N TRP A 328 20.29 -6.01 0.89
CA TRP A 328 21.63 -6.60 1.05
C TRP A 328 22.19 -6.41 2.45
N ARG A 329 22.05 -5.21 3.03
CA ARG A 329 22.47 -4.97 4.43
C ARG A 329 21.70 -5.83 5.43
N GLU A 330 20.42 -6.11 5.18
CA GLU A 330 19.63 -7.01 6.03
C GLU A 330 19.99 -8.48 5.79
N TRP A 331 20.39 -8.88 4.57
CA TRP A 331 20.97 -10.19 4.29
C TRP A 331 22.26 -10.42 5.07
N GLU A 332 23.19 -9.45 5.03
CA GLU A 332 24.44 -9.49 5.80
C GLU A 332 24.20 -9.68 7.31
N ARG A 333 23.13 -9.07 7.85
CA ARG A 333 22.71 -9.28 9.25
C ARG A 333 22.09 -10.64 9.48
N TRP A 334 21.25 -11.10 8.55
CA TRP A 334 20.61 -12.41 8.62
C TRP A 334 21.64 -13.54 8.65
N LYS A 335 22.73 -13.42 7.88
CA LYS A 335 23.84 -14.40 7.83
C LYS A 335 24.39 -14.77 9.21
N VAL A 336 24.46 -13.79 10.11
CA VAL A 336 25.02 -13.93 11.46
C VAL A 336 23.94 -14.02 12.55
N SER A 337 22.66 -14.09 12.17
CA SER A 337 21.56 -14.16 13.13
C SER A 337 21.46 -15.53 13.79
N GLU A 338 21.03 -15.56 15.06
CA GLU A 338 20.84 -16.81 15.80
C GLU A 338 19.83 -17.73 15.10
N SER A 339 18.77 -17.18 14.53
CA SER A 339 17.74 -17.92 13.80
C SER A 339 18.26 -18.63 12.55
N ARG A 340 19.37 -18.17 11.97
CA ARG A 340 20.02 -18.81 10.82
C ARG A 340 21.10 -19.81 11.25
N ILE A 341 21.90 -19.46 12.28
CA ILE A 341 22.99 -20.30 12.80
C ILE A 341 22.45 -21.51 13.58
N HIS A 342 21.39 -21.31 14.37
CA HIS A 342 20.69 -22.33 15.15
C HIS A 342 19.24 -22.44 14.66
N PRO A 343 19.01 -23.06 13.49
CA PRO A 343 17.70 -23.07 12.86
C PRO A 343 16.69 -23.88 13.66
N LYS A 344 15.51 -23.29 13.90
CA LYS A 344 14.39 -23.99 14.53
C LYS A 344 13.46 -24.61 13.49
N PRO A 345 12.82 -25.76 13.79
CA PRO A 345 11.79 -26.32 12.94
C PRO A 345 10.53 -25.43 12.94
N LEU A 346 9.87 -25.36 11.79
CA LEU A 346 8.66 -24.58 11.59
C LEU A 346 7.42 -25.47 11.59
N ALA A 347 6.32 -24.96 12.13
CA ALA A 347 5.00 -25.60 12.10
C ALA A 347 4.42 -25.55 10.68
N SER A 348 4.94 -26.39 9.79
CA SER A 348 4.57 -26.44 8.37
C SER A 348 4.30 -27.87 7.91
N ALA A 349 3.63 -28.02 6.76
CA ALA A 349 3.35 -29.33 6.17
C ALA A 349 4.62 -30.13 5.84
N HIS A 350 5.76 -29.47 5.68
CA HIS A 350 7.04 -30.11 5.42
C HIS A 350 7.93 -30.01 6.66
N CYS A 351 8.24 -31.16 7.26
CA CYS A 351 9.03 -31.27 8.50
C CYS A 351 10.48 -30.79 8.36
N PHE A 352 10.99 -30.63 7.13
CA PHE A 352 12.33 -30.11 6.85
C PHE A 352 12.40 -28.57 6.80
N ASN A 353 11.25 -27.88 6.90
CA ASN A 353 11.24 -26.42 6.88
C ASN A 353 11.78 -25.86 8.19
N THR A 354 12.80 -25.03 8.06
CA THR A 354 13.46 -24.37 9.19
C THR A 354 13.42 -22.85 9.05
N THR A 355 13.70 -22.14 10.15
CA THR A 355 13.89 -20.68 10.15
C THR A 355 14.97 -20.24 9.15
N ARG A 356 16.09 -20.99 9.04
CA ARG A 356 17.16 -20.75 8.04
C ARG A 356 16.59 -20.81 6.62
N LEU A 357 15.97 -21.93 6.25
CA LEU A 357 15.45 -22.13 4.90
C LEU A 357 14.40 -21.07 4.52
N ARG A 358 13.48 -20.74 5.45
CA ARG A 358 12.49 -19.68 5.26
C ARG A 358 13.14 -18.33 4.99
N GLY A 359 14.16 -17.96 5.77
CA GLY A 359 14.86 -16.69 5.62
C GLY A 359 15.69 -16.60 4.35
N ASP A 360 16.53 -17.61 4.09
CA ASP A 360 17.40 -17.68 2.92
C ASP A 360 16.58 -17.60 1.62
N TYR A 361 15.50 -18.38 1.53
CA TYR A 361 14.58 -18.33 0.39
C TYR A 361 13.92 -16.96 0.23
N TRP A 362 13.48 -16.34 1.33
CA TRP A 362 12.82 -15.04 1.29
C TRP A 362 13.76 -13.93 0.83
N PHE A 363 15.00 -13.90 1.32
CA PHE A 363 15.99 -12.92 0.86
C PHE A 363 16.35 -13.11 -0.61
N LEU A 364 16.53 -14.36 -1.05
CA LEU A 364 16.76 -14.67 -2.47
C LEU A 364 15.60 -14.17 -3.35
N GLU A 365 14.37 -14.52 -2.97
CA GLU A 365 13.16 -14.15 -3.70
C GLU A 365 13.01 -12.61 -3.78
N GLN A 366 13.12 -11.93 -2.64
CA GLN A 366 12.93 -10.48 -2.59
C GLN A 366 14.09 -9.71 -3.25
N MET A 367 15.33 -10.20 -3.17
CA MET A 367 16.45 -9.62 -3.88
C MET A 367 16.25 -9.74 -5.40
N THR A 368 15.82 -10.91 -5.87
CA THR A 368 15.48 -11.15 -7.28
C THR A 368 14.42 -10.16 -7.76
N TYR A 369 13.32 -9.98 -7.00
CA TYR A 369 12.25 -9.02 -7.36
C TYR A 369 12.68 -7.56 -7.31
N SER A 370 13.69 -7.22 -6.52
CA SER A 370 14.22 -5.86 -6.46
C SER A 370 15.07 -5.50 -7.70
N GLY A 371 15.48 -6.50 -8.49
CA GLY A 371 16.38 -6.36 -9.63
C GLY A 371 17.87 -6.47 -9.28
N GLY A 372 18.22 -6.78 -8.03
CA GLY A 372 19.60 -7.02 -7.59
C GLY A 372 20.07 -8.43 -7.97
N LEU A 373 20.13 -8.73 -9.27
CA LEU A 373 20.38 -10.10 -9.75
C LEU A 373 21.76 -10.62 -9.34
N LYS A 374 22.78 -9.76 -9.35
CA LYS A 374 24.12 -10.11 -8.88
C LYS A 374 24.09 -10.56 -7.42
N GLU A 375 23.47 -9.77 -6.55
CA GLU A 375 23.32 -10.09 -5.13
C GLU A 375 22.43 -11.33 -4.92
N ALA A 376 21.39 -11.52 -5.74
CA ALA A 376 20.53 -12.69 -5.68
C ALA A 376 21.30 -13.99 -5.99
N TRP A 377 22.15 -13.99 -7.02
CA TRP A 377 23.04 -15.12 -7.31
C TRP A 377 24.04 -15.40 -6.18
N LEU A 378 24.56 -14.35 -5.53
CA LEU A 378 25.41 -14.51 -4.33
C LEU A 378 24.63 -15.13 -3.17
N ILE A 379 23.40 -14.69 -2.91
CA ILE A 379 22.53 -15.29 -1.88
C ILE A 379 22.31 -16.78 -2.17
N LEU A 380 21.99 -17.14 -3.42
CA LEU A 380 21.80 -18.54 -3.82
C LEU A 380 23.05 -19.38 -3.52
N ALA A 381 24.22 -18.88 -3.90
CA ALA A 381 25.52 -19.52 -3.67
C ALA A 381 25.81 -19.73 -2.17
N GLU A 382 25.47 -18.75 -1.34
CA GLU A 382 25.70 -18.78 0.12
C GLU A 382 24.61 -19.56 0.90
N SER A 383 23.48 -19.87 0.27
CA SER A 383 22.32 -20.47 0.95
C SER A 383 22.24 -22.00 0.86
N GLU A 384 23.06 -22.63 0.00
CA GLU A 384 23.01 -24.08 -0.30
C GLU A 384 21.64 -24.54 -0.84
N ILE A 385 20.81 -23.62 -1.33
CA ILE A 385 19.54 -23.93 -1.97
C ILE A 385 19.82 -24.40 -3.40
N ASP A 386 19.29 -25.56 -3.78
CA ASP A 386 19.40 -26.03 -5.16
C ASP A 386 18.59 -25.13 -6.11
N PHE A 387 19.19 -24.77 -7.25
CA PHE A 387 18.53 -23.96 -8.27
C PHE A 387 17.25 -24.63 -8.77
N GLY A 388 17.26 -25.96 -8.97
CA GLY A 388 16.10 -26.72 -9.43
C GLY A 388 14.93 -26.71 -8.44
N ALA A 389 15.21 -26.57 -7.14
CA ALA A 389 14.20 -26.47 -6.08
C ALA A 389 13.53 -25.08 -6.00
N LEU A 390 14.07 -24.07 -6.67
CA LEU A 390 13.46 -22.74 -6.72
C LEU A 390 12.15 -22.76 -7.53
N LYS A 391 11.25 -21.83 -7.20
CA LYS A 391 10.05 -21.60 -8.01
C LYS A 391 10.47 -21.15 -9.40
N GLU A 392 9.75 -21.61 -10.42
CA GLU A 392 10.00 -21.27 -11.83
C GLU A 392 10.17 -19.76 -12.04
N ARG A 393 9.29 -18.94 -11.46
CA ARG A 393 9.39 -17.47 -11.54
C ARG A 393 10.71 -16.89 -11.01
N ILE A 394 11.28 -17.48 -9.97
CA ILE A 394 12.54 -17.01 -9.38
C ILE A 394 13.69 -17.45 -10.29
N ARG A 395 13.61 -18.69 -10.82
CA ARG A 395 14.58 -19.20 -11.81
C ARG A 395 14.59 -18.30 -13.04
N ASP A 396 13.44 -18.03 -13.64
CA ASP A 396 13.31 -17.21 -14.84
C ASP A 396 13.90 -15.81 -14.62
N CYS A 397 13.60 -15.16 -13.49
CA CYS A 397 14.18 -13.86 -13.16
C CYS A 397 15.70 -13.90 -12.92
N LEU A 398 16.23 -14.95 -12.28
CA LEU A 398 17.68 -15.11 -12.07
C LEU A 398 18.42 -15.30 -13.41
N LEU A 399 17.81 -16.00 -14.35
CA LEU A 399 18.35 -16.25 -15.69
C LEU A 399 18.49 -14.97 -16.53
N GLU A 400 17.80 -13.88 -16.19
CA GLU A 400 18.03 -12.55 -16.79
C GLU A 400 19.43 -11.98 -16.47
N GLY A 401 20.07 -12.46 -15.40
CA GLY A 401 21.40 -12.05 -14.95
C GLY A 401 22.35 -13.24 -14.84
N VAL A 402 22.26 -14.17 -15.80
CA VAL A 402 22.98 -15.45 -15.79
C VAL A 402 24.50 -15.30 -15.77
N GLU A 403 25.04 -14.17 -16.23
CA GLU A 403 26.46 -13.82 -16.14
C GLU A 403 26.98 -13.78 -14.69
N HIS A 404 26.09 -13.67 -13.71
CA HIS A 404 26.41 -13.68 -12.29
C HIS A 404 26.33 -15.06 -11.64
N ALA A 405 25.94 -16.11 -12.38
CA ALA A 405 25.76 -17.45 -11.85
C ALA A 405 27.03 -18.04 -11.21
N GLY A 406 28.22 -17.71 -11.76
CA GLY A 406 29.50 -18.06 -11.17
C GLY A 406 29.60 -19.54 -10.77
N ILE A 407 29.84 -19.81 -9.49
CA ILE A 407 29.98 -21.16 -8.94
C ILE A 407 28.69 -21.99 -8.93
N CYS A 408 27.53 -21.35 -9.07
CA CYS A 408 26.24 -22.05 -9.11
C CYS A 408 25.95 -22.67 -10.48
N TRP A 409 26.75 -22.35 -11.52
CA TRP A 409 26.52 -22.83 -12.88
C TRP A 409 26.43 -24.35 -12.93
N SER A 410 25.37 -24.86 -13.56
CA SER A 410 25.08 -26.29 -13.66
C SER A 410 24.39 -26.61 -14.98
N GLU A 411 24.35 -27.89 -15.33
CA GLU A 411 23.64 -28.39 -16.50
C GLU A 411 22.13 -28.08 -16.43
N THR A 412 21.55 -28.10 -15.23
CA THR A 412 20.14 -27.70 -14.99
C THR A 412 19.91 -26.24 -15.38
N ILE A 413 20.80 -25.32 -14.96
CA ILE A 413 20.71 -23.90 -15.33
C ILE A 413 20.83 -23.72 -16.84
N ARG A 414 21.74 -24.47 -17.49
CA ARG A 414 21.91 -24.43 -18.94
C ARG A 414 20.62 -24.84 -19.66
N GLN A 415 19.98 -25.91 -19.23
CA GLN A 415 18.71 -26.40 -19.80
C GLN A 415 17.57 -25.41 -19.59
N ASP A 416 17.45 -24.85 -18.38
CA ASP A 416 16.43 -23.85 -18.07
C ASP A 416 16.66 -22.53 -18.82
N LEU A 417 17.91 -22.14 -19.08
CA LEU A 417 18.24 -20.97 -19.90
C LEU A 417 17.78 -21.16 -21.35
N VAL A 418 18.05 -22.32 -21.95
CA VAL A 418 17.58 -22.63 -23.31
C VAL A 418 16.05 -22.62 -23.36
N ARG A 419 15.39 -23.28 -22.39
CA ARG A 419 13.93 -23.26 -22.26
C ARG A 419 13.37 -21.83 -22.17
N LYS A 420 14.03 -20.97 -21.39
CA LYS A 420 13.63 -19.57 -21.24
C LYS A 420 13.78 -18.80 -22.56
N TYR A 421 14.92 -18.93 -23.25
CA TYR A 421 15.12 -18.29 -24.55
C TYR A 421 14.11 -18.76 -25.60
N ASP A 422 13.79 -20.05 -25.64
CA ASP A 422 12.72 -20.55 -26.52
C ASP A 422 11.36 -19.91 -26.19
N THR A 423 11.07 -19.72 -24.90
CA THR A 423 9.82 -19.11 -24.44
C THR A 423 9.77 -17.63 -24.81
N ASP A 424 10.85 -16.89 -24.60
CA ASP A 424 10.93 -15.47 -24.92
C ASP A 424 10.93 -15.22 -26.42
N LEU A 425 11.61 -16.07 -27.20
CA LEU A 425 11.56 -16.04 -28.66
C LEU A 425 10.13 -16.22 -29.14
N ARG A 426 9.39 -17.21 -28.63
CA ARG A 426 7.98 -17.41 -28.97
C ARG A 426 7.09 -16.20 -28.64
N LYS A 427 7.35 -15.49 -27.53
CA LYS A 427 6.63 -14.26 -27.19
C LYS A 427 6.88 -13.17 -28.24
N VAL A 428 8.14 -13.00 -28.66
CA VAL A 428 8.54 -12.03 -29.68
C VAL A 428 7.95 -12.39 -31.04
N GLU A 429 8.07 -13.66 -31.44
CA GLU A 429 7.48 -14.22 -32.65
C GLU A 429 5.97 -13.99 -32.71
N PHE A 430 5.26 -14.32 -31.63
CA PHE A 430 3.82 -14.07 -31.50
C PHE A 430 3.50 -12.58 -31.62
N ALA A 431 4.23 -11.70 -30.93
CA ALA A 431 4.00 -10.27 -30.97
C ALA A 431 4.20 -9.68 -32.37
N LEU A 432 5.19 -10.17 -33.11
CA LEU A 432 5.53 -9.73 -34.47
C LEU A 432 4.73 -10.46 -35.57
N GLY A 433 3.95 -11.49 -35.22
CA GLY A 433 3.22 -12.30 -36.21
C GLY A 433 4.16 -13.05 -37.15
N VAL A 434 5.32 -13.49 -36.65
CA VAL A 434 6.33 -14.26 -37.39
C VAL A 434 6.62 -15.59 -36.71
N ARG A 435 7.23 -16.52 -37.43
CA ARG A 435 7.69 -17.80 -36.88
C ARG A 435 9.02 -18.22 -37.50
N TRP A 436 9.95 -18.71 -36.68
CA TRP A 436 11.19 -19.33 -37.13
C TRP A 436 10.93 -20.68 -37.81
N VAL A 437 11.49 -20.85 -39.00
CA VAL A 437 11.48 -22.08 -39.78
C VAL A 437 12.92 -22.55 -39.98
N PRO A 438 13.31 -23.70 -39.41
CA PRO A 438 14.64 -24.26 -39.60
C PRO A 438 14.85 -24.72 -41.04
N SER A 439 16.06 -24.51 -41.56
CA SER A 439 16.41 -24.98 -42.90
C SER A 439 16.56 -26.51 -42.91
N PRO A 440 15.91 -27.23 -43.83
CA PRO A 440 15.93 -28.70 -43.85
C PRO A 440 17.29 -29.32 -44.19
N HIS A 441 18.30 -28.53 -44.55
CA HIS A 441 19.61 -28.99 -45.04
C HIS A 441 20.77 -28.66 -44.09
N SER A 442 20.49 -28.05 -42.93
CA SER A 442 21.52 -27.68 -41.95
C SER A 442 21.52 -28.67 -40.79
N GLU A 443 22.01 -29.89 -41.04
CA GLU A 443 22.36 -30.82 -39.96
C GLU A 443 23.56 -30.25 -39.18
N GLY A 444 23.28 -29.47 -38.13
CA GLY A 444 24.27 -28.97 -37.18
C GLY A 444 24.54 -27.46 -37.21
N ASN A 445 24.09 -26.74 -38.24
CA ASN A 445 24.10 -25.27 -38.23
C ASN A 445 22.70 -24.76 -37.88
N ALA A 446 22.62 -23.77 -36.99
CA ALA A 446 21.38 -23.09 -36.61
C ALA A 446 20.91 -22.13 -37.72
N GLU A 447 20.77 -22.64 -38.94
CA GLU A 447 20.33 -21.88 -40.12
C GLU A 447 18.82 -22.05 -40.33
N GLY A 448 18.17 -20.96 -40.71
CA GLY A 448 16.74 -20.89 -40.92
C GLY A 448 16.32 -19.47 -41.28
N HIS A 449 15.02 -19.26 -41.40
CA HIS A 449 14.43 -17.94 -41.70
C HIS A 449 13.13 -17.75 -40.94
N HIS A 450 12.71 -16.50 -40.75
CA HIS A 450 11.39 -16.19 -40.22
C HIS A 450 10.39 -16.07 -41.37
N GLU A 451 9.22 -16.69 -41.21
CA GLU A 451 8.08 -16.52 -42.11
C GLU A 451 6.96 -15.72 -41.44
N LEU A 452 6.14 -15.03 -42.23
CA LEU A 452 4.96 -14.32 -41.74
C LEU A 452 3.82 -15.33 -41.49
N ILE A 453 3.26 -15.33 -40.28
CA ILE A 453 2.10 -16.15 -39.91
C ILE A 453 0.82 -15.32 -39.79
N GLU A 454 0.96 -14.00 -39.68
CA GLU A 454 -0.14 -13.06 -39.53
C GLU A 454 0.06 -11.86 -40.47
N ASP A 455 -1.05 -11.26 -40.90
CA ASP A 455 -1.01 -10.03 -41.69
C ASP A 455 -0.36 -8.88 -40.90
N GLN A 456 0.57 -8.17 -41.55
CA GLN A 456 1.38 -7.15 -40.90
C GLN A 456 0.57 -5.94 -40.45
N TRP A 457 -0.56 -5.64 -41.08
CA TRP A 457 -1.42 -4.56 -40.63
C TRP A 457 -2.05 -4.88 -39.27
N THR A 458 -2.57 -6.10 -39.10
CA THR A 458 -3.12 -6.60 -37.83
C THR A 458 -2.07 -6.59 -36.71
N VAL A 459 -0.84 -7.02 -37.02
CA VAL A 459 0.29 -6.97 -36.08
C VAL A 459 0.56 -5.53 -35.65
N MET A 460 0.64 -4.58 -36.59
CA MET A 460 0.90 -3.18 -36.29
C MET A 460 -0.23 -2.54 -35.48
N GLU A 461 -1.49 -2.86 -35.76
CA GLU A 461 -2.63 -2.43 -34.94
C GLU A 461 -2.53 -2.96 -33.51
N ARG A 462 -2.18 -4.25 -33.34
CA ARG A 462 -1.94 -4.86 -32.03
C ARG A 462 -0.80 -4.16 -31.29
N LEU A 463 0.36 -3.97 -31.92
CA LEU A 463 1.53 -3.33 -31.32
C LEU A 463 1.29 -1.84 -30.99
N ALA A 464 0.45 -1.16 -31.78
CA ALA A 464 0.09 0.24 -31.57
C ALA A 464 -1.00 0.45 -30.50
N ALA A 465 -1.64 -0.63 -30.02
CA ALA A 465 -2.66 -0.53 -28.98
C ALA A 465 -2.08 0.05 -27.69
N LYS A 466 -2.79 0.99 -27.05
CA LYS A 466 -2.31 1.70 -25.84
C LYS A 466 -2.08 0.78 -24.63
N ASP A 467 -2.68 -0.40 -24.67
CA ASP A 467 -2.62 -1.45 -23.67
C ASP A 467 -1.77 -2.65 -24.10
N PHE A 468 -1.16 -2.60 -25.29
CA PHE A 468 -0.25 -3.64 -25.74
C PHE A 468 0.95 -3.76 -24.80
N LYS A 469 1.21 -4.99 -24.37
CA LYS A 469 2.40 -5.35 -23.61
C LYS A 469 2.86 -6.73 -24.05
N LEU A 470 4.17 -6.85 -24.27
CA LEU A 470 4.81 -8.10 -24.65
C LEU A 470 4.71 -9.16 -23.55
N GLU A 471 4.70 -8.69 -22.30
CA GLU A 471 4.35 -9.47 -21.12
C GLU A 471 3.15 -8.81 -20.47
N GLU A 472 2.23 -9.56 -19.86
CA GLU A 472 1.27 -8.89 -18.98
C GLU A 472 2.04 -8.03 -17.98
N ASP A 473 1.57 -6.81 -17.71
CA ASP A 473 2.10 -6.02 -16.60
C ASP A 473 1.77 -6.79 -15.32
N PHE A 474 2.65 -7.71 -14.95
CA PHE A 474 2.52 -8.45 -13.74
C PHE A 474 3.01 -7.56 -12.60
N GLY A 475 2.18 -6.58 -12.28
CA GLY A 475 2.35 -5.83 -11.07
C GLY A 475 2.28 -6.80 -9.92
N TYR A 476 3.39 -6.91 -9.21
CA TYR A 476 3.47 -7.74 -8.02
C TYR A 476 2.49 -7.25 -6.93
N PRO A 477 1.77 -8.15 -6.24
CA PRO A 477 1.82 -9.60 -6.35
C PRO A 477 1.07 -10.09 -7.59
N TYR A 478 1.67 -11.05 -8.31
CA TYR A 478 1.04 -11.74 -9.43
C TYR A 478 -0.30 -12.33 -8.97
N ASP A 479 -1.40 -11.79 -9.48
CA ASP A 479 -2.72 -12.41 -9.40
C ASP A 479 -2.74 -13.59 -10.38
N GLY A 480 -2.26 -14.75 -9.95
CA GLY A 480 -2.98 -15.96 -10.32
C GLY A 480 -4.39 -15.81 -9.74
N GLU A 481 -5.42 -16.10 -10.55
CA GLU A 481 -6.84 -15.87 -10.24
C GLU A 481 -7.18 -15.92 -8.74
N GLY A 482 -7.30 -14.75 -8.10
CA GLY A 482 -7.87 -14.60 -6.75
C GLY A 482 -6.93 -14.42 -5.55
N GLU A 483 -5.61 -14.23 -5.71
CA GLU A 483 -4.69 -14.20 -4.57
C GLU A 483 -4.31 -12.81 -4.02
N GLU A 484 -5.23 -12.16 -3.30
CA GLU A 484 -4.95 -10.91 -2.57
C GLU A 484 -3.95 -11.12 -1.39
N GLY A 485 -2.65 -10.88 -1.60
CA GLY A 485 -1.65 -10.91 -0.50
C GLY A 485 -0.23 -10.53 -0.89
N ILE A 486 0.61 -10.08 0.07
CA ILE A 486 2.06 -9.84 -0.15
C ILE A 486 2.79 -11.10 -0.65
N VAL A 487 2.21 -12.25 -0.32
CA VAL A 487 2.65 -13.60 -0.61
C VAL A 487 1.43 -14.36 -1.18
N PRO A 488 1.60 -15.13 -2.27
CA PRO A 488 0.60 -16.06 -2.79
C PRO A 488 0.01 -16.95 -1.68
N LEU A 489 -1.28 -17.30 -1.76
CA LEU A 489 -1.96 -18.12 -0.74
C LEU A 489 -1.26 -19.47 -0.52
N ARG A 490 -0.68 -20.03 -1.59
CA ARG A 490 0.09 -21.29 -1.56
C ARG A 490 1.40 -21.19 -0.78
N ASP A 491 1.96 -19.99 -0.69
CA ASP A 491 3.28 -19.73 -0.09
C ASP A 491 3.19 -19.28 1.38
N ARG A 492 2.02 -18.78 1.81
CA ARG A 492 1.77 -18.38 3.22
C ARG A 492 2.13 -19.44 4.26
N PRO A 493 1.91 -20.75 4.04
CA PRO A 493 2.25 -21.76 5.03
C PRO A 493 3.71 -21.77 5.46
N LEU A 494 4.66 -21.40 4.58
CA LEU A 494 6.08 -21.30 4.97
C LEU A 494 6.38 -19.94 5.63
N HIS A 495 5.90 -18.85 5.03
CA HIS A 495 6.25 -17.50 5.47
C HIS A 495 5.59 -17.09 6.79
N ASP A 496 4.38 -17.57 7.05
CA ASP A 496 3.63 -17.30 8.27
C ASP A 496 3.71 -18.47 9.28
N ALA A 497 4.49 -19.52 9.00
CA ALA A 497 4.67 -20.65 9.93
C ALA A 497 5.23 -20.18 11.28
N GLU A 498 4.64 -20.69 12.35
CA GLU A 498 5.11 -20.48 13.71
C GLU A 498 6.35 -21.36 13.97
N GLU A 499 7.28 -20.85 14.78
CA GLU A 499 8.40 -21.64 15.28
C GLU A 499 7.87 -22.67 16.26
N LEU A 500 8.24 -23.93 16.07
CA LEU A 500 7.93 -24.95 17.06
C LEU A 500 8.85 -24.74 18.26
N GLU A 501 8.28 -24.68 19.46
CA GLU A 501 9.08 -24.72 20.68
C GLU A 501 9.87 -26.04 20.70
N GLU A 502 11.15 -25.97 21.05
CA GLU A 502 11.91 -27.17 21.35
C GLU A 502 11.15 -27.94 22.45
N GLU A 503 10.70 -29.16 22.16
CA GLU A 503 10.28 -30.07 23.22
C GLU A 503 11.48 -30.23 24.15
N LYS A 504 11.47 -29.52 25.29
CA LYS A 504 12.38 -29.84 26.39
C LYS A 504 12.25 -31.35 26.59
N PRO A 505 13.35 -32.12 26.53
CA PRO A 505 13.27 -33.56 26.65
C PRO A 505 12.50 -33.86 27.95
N LYS A 506 11.32 -34.49 27.80
CA LYS A 506 10.54 -34.94 28.96
C LYS A 506 11.46 -35.83 29.76
N ARG A 507 11.99 -35.31 30.88
CA ARG A 507 12.75 -36.13 31.83
C ARG A 507 11.87 -37.33 32.13
N PRO A 508 12.31 -38.57 31.86
CA PRO A 508 11.51 -39.72 32.23
C PRO A 508 11.31 -39.65 33.74
N TRP A 509 10.05 -39.58 34.17
CA TRP A 509 9.70 -39.72 35.58
C TRP A 509 10.09 -41.14 35.99
N VAL A 510 11.29 -41.30 36.55
CA VAL A 510 11.67 -42.54 37.23
C VAL A 510 10.89 -42.55 38.54
N ARG A 511 9.81 -43.34 38.59
CA ARG A 511 9.21 -43.76 39.85
C ARG A 511 10.25 -44.58 40.60
N VAL A 512 10.94 -43.96 41.56
CA VAL A 512 11.72 -44.69 42.55
C VAL A 512 10.73 -45.44 43.42
N LYS A 513 10.58 -46.75 43.19
CA LYS A 513 10.01 -47.66 44.19
C LYS A 513 11.01 -47.72 45.33
N MET A 514 10.71 -47.01 46.41
CA MET A 514 11.36 -47.24 47.70
C MET A 514 10.97 -48.66 48.14
N HIS A 515 11.83 -49.63 47.87
CA HIS A 515 11.74 -50.93 48.53
C HIS A 515 12.14 -50.71 49.99
N GLY A 516 11.16 -50.79 50.88
CA GLY A 516 11.41 -50.99 52.30
C GLY A 516 12.17 -52.30 52.47
N GLY A 517 13.42 -52.19 52.89
CA GLY A 517 14.17 -53.29 53.49
C GLY A 517 13.80 -53.43 54.97
N PRO A 518 14.02 -54.63 55.54
CA PRO A 518 13.46 -55.10 56.81
C PRO A 518 13.86 -54.30 58.05
#